data_AF-A0A2V9P4T7-F1
#
_entry.id   AF-A0A2V9P4T7-F1
#
_cell.length_a   1.000
_cell.length_b   1.000
_cell.length_c   1.000
_cell.angle_alpha   90.00
_cell.angle_beta   90.00
_cell.angle_gamma   90.00
#
_symmetry.space_group_name_H-M   'P 1'
#
loop_
_entity.id
_entity.type
_entity.pdbx_description
1 polymer ?
#
loop_
_entity_poly.entity_id
_entity_poly.type
_entity_poly.pdbx_seq_one_letter_code
_entity_poly.pdbx_strand_id
1 'polypeptide(L)' 'MKMELIQPFINAADAVLSQGLKSPMSIGNLAMEPVAYRRQGVAAVIELTGDIEGRVIFDLAPKTAAQVASHFAGTEL' A
#
# COMPACT_ATOMS: atom_id res chain seq x y z
N MET A 1 -7.26 0.12 -16.97
CA MET A 1 -6.11 -0.74 -16.60
C MET A 1 -6.54 -2.20 -16.73
N LYS A 2 -5.66 -3.11 -17.14
CA LYS A 2 -5.97 -4.55 -17.14
C LYS A 2 -5.86 -5.08 -15.70
N MET A 3 -6.91 -5.71 -15.20
CA MET A 3 -6.97 -6.25 -13.83
C MET A 3 -5.84 -7.24 -13.52
N GLU A 4 -5.43 -8.02 -14.53
CA GLU A 4 -4.33 -8.98 -14.46
C GLU A 4 -2.99 -8.34 -14.08
N LEU A 5 -2.80 -7.05 -14.39
CA LEU A 5 -1.57 -6.32 -14.03
C LEU A 5 -1.59 -5.82 -12.58
N ILE A 6 -2.76 -5.67 -11.97
CA ILE A 6 -2.91 -5.14 -10.60
C ILE A 6 -2.86 -6.27 -9.57
N GLN A 7 -3.41 -7.44 -9.91
CA GLN A 7 -3.51 -8.58 -8.99
C GLN A 7 -2.19 -8.98 -8.31
N PRO A 8 -1.03 -8.98 -8.98
CA PRO A 8 0.25 -9.29 -8.33
C PRO A 8 0.59 -8.32 -7.20
N PHE A 9 0.29 -7.04 -7.35
CA PHE A 9 0.54 -6.02 -6.32
C PHE A 9 -0.39 -6.19 -5.12
N ILE A 10 -1.65 -6.54 -5.36
CA ILE A 10 -2.62 -6.82 -4.29
C ILE A 10 -2.17 -8.04 -3.47
N ASN A 11 -1.79 -9.13 -4.15
CA ASN A 11 -1.33 -10.35 -3.48
C ASN A 11 -0.04 -10.11 -2.68
N ALA A 12 0.90 -9.34 -3.23
CA ALA A 12 2.12 -8.99 -2.54
C ALA A 12 1.86 -8.10 -1.32
N ALA A 13 0.96 -7.12 -1.44
CA ALA A 13 0.59 -6.25 -0.32
C ALA A 13 -0.06 -7.04 0.82
N ASP A 14 -1.00 -7.94 0.52
CA ASP A 14 -1.61 -8.82 1.53
C ASP A 14 -0.53 -9.70 2.21
N ALA A 15 0.30 -10.41 1.44
CA ALA A 15 1.31 -11.28 2.00
C ALA A 15 2.32 -10.54 2.89
N VAL A 16 2.90 -9.44 2.40
CA VAL A 16 3.96 -8.70 3.10
C VAL A 16 3.40 -7.96 4.31
N LEU A 17 2.25 -7.30 4.19
CA LEU A 17 1.66 -6.54 5.30
C LEU A 17 1.07 -7.47 6.36
N SER A 18 0.38 -8.56 5.97
CA SER A 18 -0.16 -9.52 6.92
C SER A 18 0.94 -10.21 7.73
N GLN A 19 2.03 -10.61 7.07
CA GLN A 19 3.18 -11.17 7.77
C GLN A 19 3.92 -10.13 8.61
N GLY A 20 4.20 -8.95 8.03
CA GLY A 20 4.99 -7.91 8.67
C GLY A 20 4.31 -7.31 9.91
N LEU A 21 2.98 -7.17 9.87
CA LEU A 21 2.19 -6.64 10.98
C LEU A 21 1.61 -7.73 11.89
N LYS A 22 1.84 -9.01 11.57
CA LYS A 22 1.28 -10.18 12.29
C LYS A 22 -0.22 -10.06 12.52
N SER A 23 -0.94 -9.54 11.53
CA SER A 23 -2.37 -9.22 11.62
C SER A 23 -3.03 -9.55 10.28
N PRO A 24 -4.24 -10.12 10.26
CA PRO A 24 -4.94 -10.36 9.01
C PRO A 24 -5.24 -9.03 8.31
N MET A 25 -4.95 -8.95 7.01
CA MET A 25 -5.33 -7.84 6.14
C MET A 25 -6.66 -8.16 5.46
N SER A 26 -7.46 -7.12 5.24
CA SER A 26 -8.70 -7.20 4.46
C SER A 26 -8.57 -6.26 3.27
N ILE A 27 -8.74 -6.82 2.07
CA ILE A 27 -8.72 -6.06 0.83
C ILE A 27 -10.13 -5.51 0.59
N GLY A 28 -10.25 -4.19 0.54
CA GLY A 28 -11.50 -3.51 0.22
C GLY A 28 -11.86 -3.60 -1.27
N ASN A 29 -12.96 -2.95 -1.66
CA ASN A 29 -13.38 -2.89 -3.06
C ASN A 29 -12.37 -2.10 -3.90
N LEU A 30 -11.92 -2.70 -5.01
CA LEU A 30 -11.08 -2.02 -5.98
C LEU A 30 -11.94 -1.09 -6.85
N ALA A 31 -11.53 0.16 -6.95
CA ALA A 31 -12.17 1.15 -7.81
C ALA A 31 -11.12 1.91 -8.63
N MET A 32 -11.52 2.34 -9.81
CA MET A 32 -10.77 3.35 -10.57
C MET A 32 -11.10 4.71 -9.95
N GLU A 33 -10.09 5.38 -9.40
CA GLU A 33 -10.25 6.73 -8.85
C GLU A 33 -10.34 7.74 -10.00
N PRO A 34 -11.45 8.49 -10.16
CA PRO A 34 -11.61 9.46 -11.25
C PRO A 34 -10.83 10.75 -11.02
N VAL A 35 -10.37 11.01 -9.79
CA VAL A 35 -9.66 12.23 -9.42
C VAL A 35 -8.15 11.98 -9.34
N ALA A 36 -7.35 13.00 -9.65
CA ALA A 36 -5.91 12.94 -9.43
C ALA A 36 -5.61 12.63 -7.95
N TYR A 37 -4.75 11.65 -7.71
CA TYR A 37 -4.36 11.24 -6.37
C TYR A 37 -3.88 12.43 -5.53
N ARG A 38 -4.44 12.55 -4.32
CA ARG A 38 -4.04 13.52 -3.31
C ARG A 38 -3.59 12.78 -2.06
N ARG A 39 -2.36 13.05 -1.63
CA ARG A 39 -1.80 12.49 -0.41
C ARG A 39 -2.69 12.83 0.79
N GLN A 40 -3.10 11.82 1.53
CA GLN A 40 -3.96 11.92 2.70
C GLN A 40 -3.15 11.89 4.01
N GLY A 41 -2.01 11.19 4.06
CA GLY A 41 -1.17 11.15 5.26
C GLY A 41 0.31 11.03 4.97
N VAL A 42 0.87 9.84 5.21
CA VAL A 42 2.26 9.47 4.94
C VAL A 42 2.25 8.51 3.76
N ALA A 43 2.92 8.89 2.67
CA ALA A 43 2.91 8.11 1.44
C ALA A 43 4.31 7.65 1.04
N ALA A 44 4.42 6.37 0.68
CA ALA A 44 5.55 5.81 -0.05
C ALA A 44 5.17 5.68 -1.52
N VAL A 45 6.05 6.13 -2.41
CA VAL A 45 5.87 6.07 -3.87
C VAL A 45 6.97 5.21 -4.46
N ILE A 46 6.57 4.25 -5.28
CA ILE A 46 7.46 3.37 -6.04
C ILE A 46 7.19 3.61 -7.51
N GLU A 47 8.20 4.07 -8.24
CA GLU A 47 8.14 4.22 -9.69
C GLU A 47 8.58 2.92 -10.37
N LEU A 48 7.85 2.53 -11.41
CA LEU A 48 8.10 1.35 -12.21
C LEU A 48 8.44 1.79 -13.64
N THR A 49 9.57 1.31 -14.15
CA THR A 49 10.05 1.58 -15.50
C THR A 49 10.37 0.27 -16.22
N GLY A 50 10.19 0.25 -17.55
CA GLY A 50 10.38 -0.94 -18.38
C GLY A 50 9.35 -0.99 -19.51
N ASP A 51 8.97 -2.21 -19.93
CA ASP A 51 7.93 -2.41 -20.96
C ASP A 51 6.57 -1.82 -20.56
N ILE A 52 6.35 -1.69 -19.25
CA ILE A 52 5.21 -1.01 -18.65
C ILE A 52 5.76 0.02 -17.67
N GLU A 53 5.38 1.28 -17.89
CA GLU A 53 5.65 2.37 -16.97
C GLU A 53 4.46 2.59 -16.03
N GLY A 54 4.75 2.94 -14.78
CA GLY A 54 3.71 3.20 -13.81
C GLY A 54 4.26 3.60 -12.46
N ARG A 55 3.36 3.71 -11.48
CA ARG A 55 3.73 3.93 -10.09
C ARG A 55 2.76 3.23 -9.15
N VAL A 56 3.28 2.76 -8.03
CA VAL A 56 2.50 2.25 -6.90
C VAL A 56 2.64 3.24 -5.76
N ILE A 57 1.53 3.58 -5.14
CA ILE A 57 1.50 4.49 -4.00
C ILE A 57 0.84 3.79 -2.83
N PHE A 58 1.56 3.69 -1.71
CA PHE A 58 1.02 3.30 -0.43
C PHE A 58 0.80 4.56 0.39
N ASP A 59 -0.45 4.93 0.67
CA ASP A 59 -0.80 6.07 1.50
C ASP A 59 -1.47 5.58 2.78
N LEU A 60 -0.95 6.01 3.92
CA LEU A 60 -1.47 5.68 5.23
C LEU A 60 -1.86 6.96 5.97
N ALA A 61 -2.99 6.93 6.66
CA ALA A 61 -3.33 7.97 7.62
C ALA A 61 -2.19 8.13 8.65
N PRO A 62 -1.89 9.35 9.14
CA PRO A 62 -0.73 9.59 9.99
C PRO A 62 -0.64 8.68 11.22
N LYS A 63 -1.79 8.42 11.88
CA LYS A 63 -1.86 7.51 13.03
C LYS A 63 -1.50 6.07 12.64
N THR A 64 -2.03 5.58 11.53
CA THR A 64 -1.74 4.24 11.02
C THR A 64 -0.27 4.10 10.64
N ALA A 65 0.31 5.12 9.98
CA ALA A 65 1.72 5.12 9.63
C ALA A 65 2.62 5.05 10.89
N ALA A 66 2.28 5.80 11.93
CA ALA A 66 3.00 5.75 13.20
C ALA A 66 2.90 4.37 13.87
N GLN A 67 1.71 3.76 13.86
CA GLN A 67 1.50 2.40 14.40
C GLN A 67 2.33 1.35 13.66
N VAL A 68 2.35 1.42 12.33
CA VAL A 68 3.16 0.53 11.49
C VAL A 68 4.65 0.71 11.80
N ALA A 69 5.12 1.96 11.89
CA ALA A 69 6.53 2.26 12.19
C ALA A 69 6.94 1.72 13.56
N SER A 70 6.13 1.98 14.60
CA SER A 70 6.39 1.49 15.96
C SER A 70 6.39 -0.03 16.05
N HIS A 71 5.48 -0.71 15.33
CA HIS A 71 5.47 -2.18 15.24
C HIS A 71 6.80 -2.73 14.69
N PHE A 72 7.29 -2.16 13.60
CA PHE A 72 8.56 -2.60 13.00
C PHE A 72 9.80 -2.20 13.79
N ALA A 73 9.75 -1.07 14.52
CA ALA A 73 10.83 -0.62 15.38
C ALA A 73 10.91 -1.39 16.71
N GLY A 74 9.89 -2.18 17.06
CA GLY A 74 9.78 -2.85 18.35
C GLY A 74 9.57 -1.87 19.52
N THR A 75 8.98 -0.71 19.24
CA THR A 75 8.71 0.35 20.22
C THR A 75 7.21 0.54 20.42
N GLU A 76 6.78 1.00 21.59
CA GLU A 76 5.41 1.46 21.79
C GLU A 76 5.24 2.90 21.27
N LEU A 77 4.00 3.27 20.94
CA LEU A 77 3.64 4.63 20.50
C LEU A 77 3.45 5.59 21.67
#